data_AF-A0A1D8TA60-F1
#
_entry.id   AF-A0A1D8TA60-F1
#
_cell.length_a   1.000
_cell.length_b   1.000
_cell.length_c   1.000
_cell.angle_alpha   90.00
_cell.angle_beta   90.00
_cell.angle_gamma   90.00
#
_symmetry.space_group_name_H-M   'P 1'
#
loop_
_entity.id
_entity.type
_entity.pdbx_description
1 polymer ?
#
loop_
_entity_poly.entity_id
_entity_poly.type
_entity_poly.pdbx_seq_one_letter_code
_entity_poly.pdbx_strand_id
1 'polypeptide(L)'
;MNEAALGVHASNSEPAADRPDPPELIDDDSGGSLDAVSLTALLEVARLTPPQAAQLVSDLAGQLELAGGAGGCRTAPLDDTVMVSDGGRLTIDRVGIDSSCAEINDTITVLLRRIATNCRGPEFGNLVIESVPDATDLEDLVRRVGLVIAPELDPAEEPRRRSQIGELVRAAMDRPIPDGRAMEDRTNVPAGSLTPSTGWYPPVRSAWHTRRRRPSWRQGTLTVLTLVVVVGAVVSGPRVWTELNKGWNTVVNPVDFSEENTLRPVSPPPVVPPDPSISATNTDGVEPAPVQTGAPASAGQITGVTASFADGSCSAGQPCAIRVDVRLDPAATTDTVAWKLNVYDRCTGEVQAGGDITVRTEPGRDDVYGLSKTFLPPGYALAVAAVTSAPAVAASEPLYVPAEKVTC
;
A
#
# COMPACT_ATOMS: atom_id res chain seq x y z
N MET A 1 80.04 -30.94 9.29
CA MET A 1 81.14 -30.14 9.88
C MET A 1 80.60 -28.75 10.14
N ASN A 2 80.50 -28.40 11.43
CA ASN A 2 80.49 -27.09 12.10
C ASN A 2 79.29 -26.15 11.80
N GLU A 3 78.37 -25.86 12.75
CA GLU A 3 78.51 -24.95 13.93
C GLU A 3 79.15 -23.61 13.53
N ALA A 4 78.54 -22.43 13.66
CA ALA A 4 78.05 -21.71 14.84
C ALA A 4 77.84 -20.24 14.33
N ALA A 5 77.21 -19.24 14.95
CA ALA A 5 76.29 -19.03 16.07
C ALA A 5 76.05 -17.50 16.13
N LEU A 6 74.99 -17.08 16.84
CA LEU A 6 74.73 -15.73 17.40
C LEU A 6 74.33 -14.62 16.40
N GLY A 7 73.27 -13.85 16.63
CA GLY A 7 72.36 -13.77 17.77
C GLY A 7 71.45 -12.54 17.67
N VAL A 8 70.89 -12.17 18.83
CA VAL A 8 70.07 -10.99 19.15
C VAL A 8 68.56 -11.21 19.07
N HIS A 9 68.05 -11.71 20.20
CA HIS A 9 66.68 -11.55 20.66
C HIS A 9 66.38 -10.07 20.90
N ALA A 10 65.37 -9.54 20.21
CA ALA A 10 64.63 -8.36 20.65
C ALA A 10 63.22 -8.82 21.05
N SER A 11 63.01 -8.94 22.36
CA SER A 11 61.71 -9.15 22.97
C SER A 11 60.86 -7.90 22.78
N ASN A 12 59.97 -7.90 21.78
CA ASN A 12 58.86 -6.97 21.75
C ASN A 12 57.79 -7.49 22.71
N SER A 13 57.72 -6.86 23.88
CA SER A 13 56.61 -6.97 24.80
C SER A 13 55.35 -6.51 24.09
N GLU A 14 54.52 -7.46 23.72
CA GLU A 14 53.15 -7.26 23.23
C GLU A 14 52.36 -6.60 24.37
N PRO A 15 51.81 -5.38 24.17
CA PRO A 15 50.94 -4.77 25.17
C PRO A 15 49.69 -5.64 25.30
N ALA A 16 49.42 -6.07 26.52
CA ALA A 16 48.20 -6.77 26.88
C ALA A 16 47.00 -5.96 26.37
N ALA A 17 46.39 -6.44 25.29
CA ALA A 17 45.11 -5.94 24.84
C ALA A 17 44.13 -6.19 25.99
N ASP A 18 43.61 -5.10 26.55
CA ASP A 18 42.44 -5.11 27.42
C ASP A 18 41.39 -5.99 26.75
N ARG A 19 41.22 -7.17 27.33
CA ARG A 19 40.17 -8.11 26.96
C ARG A 19 38.89 -7.38 27.36
N PRO A 20 38.03 -6.96 26.42
CA PRO A 20 36.78 -6.33 26.77
C PRO A 20 36.02 -7.31 27.67
N ASP A 21 35.68 -6.87 28.87
CA ASP A 21 34.79 -7.60 29.74
C ASP A 21 33.56 -8.00 28.92
N PRO A 22 33.11 -9.27 29.00
CA PRO A 22 31.90 -9.68 28.31
C PRO A 22 30.79 -8.72 28.75
N PRO A 23 30.05 -8.10 27.81
CA PRO A 23 29.01 -7.15 28.16
C PRO A 23 28.11 -7.83 29.19
N GLU A 24 28.05 -7.25 30.39
CA GLU A 24 27.05 -7.63 31.37
C GLU A 24 25.72 -7.62 30.62
N LEU A 25 25.12 -8.80 30.51
CA LEU A 25 23.73 -8.95 30.12
C LEU A 25 22.97 -8.06 31.09
N ILE A 26 22.61 -6.87 30.63
CA ILE A 26 21.61 -6.05 31.28
C ILE A 26 20.39 -6.96 31.24
N ASP A 27 20.11 -7.58 32.38
CA ASP A 27 18.81 -8.16 32.67
C ASP A 27 17.86 -6.97 32.62
N ASP A 28 17.43 -6.62 31.40
CA ASP A 28 16.36 -5.70 31.13
C ASP A 28 15.18 -6.32 31.86
N ASP A 29 14.89 -5.75 33.03
CA ASP A 29 13.85 -6.08 34.00
C ASP A 29 12.49 -5.81 33.34
N SER A 30 12.22 -6.51 32.23
CA SER A 30 11.01 -6.56 31.44
C SER A 30 10.00 -7.43 32.19
N GLY A 31 9.72 -7.02 33.42
CA GLY A 31 8.52 -7.40 34.13
C GLY A 31 7.32 -6.94 33.31
N GLY A 32 6.83 -7.85 32.45
CA GLY A 32 5.64 -7.76 31.61
C GLY A 32 4.90 -6.43 31.63
N SER A 33 5.34 -5.48 30.79
CA SER A 33 4.50 -4.34 30.43
C SER A 33 3.30 -4.90 29.68
N LEU A 34 2.16 -4.98 30.37
CA LEU A 34 0.87 -5.46 29.84
C LEU A 34 0.26 -4.49 28.82
N ASP A 35 0.94 -3.38 28.56
CA ASP A 35 0.44 -2.27 27.75
C ASP A 35 1.00 -2.37 26.32
N ALA A 36 0.58 -3.42 25.62
CA ALA A 36 0.86 -3.61 24.20
C ALA A 36 -0.44 -3.63 23.40
N VAL A 37 -0.39 -3.10 22.17
CA VAL A 37 -1.52 -3.06 21.25
C VAL A 37 -1.21 -3.96 20.05
N SER A 38 -2.21 -4.67 19.53
CA SER A 38 -2.01 -5.42 18.30
C SER A 38 -1.63 -4.47 17.17
N LEU A 39 -0.68 -4.87 16.32
CA LEU A 39 -0.24 -4.06 15.19
C LEU A 39 -1.43 -3.67 14.31
N THR A 40 -2.38 -4.58 14.11
CA THR A 40 -3.61 -4.30 13.37
C THR A 40 -4.40 -3.13 13.97
N ALA A 41 -4.66 -3.14 15.28
CA ALA A 41 -5.38 -2.05 15.95
C ALA A 41 -4.61 -0.72 15.88
N LEU A 42 -3.27 -0.75 15.96
CA LEU A 42 -2.44 0.44 15.77
C LEU A 42 -2.60 1.02 14.36
N LEU A 43 -2.53 0.18 13.32
CA LEU A 43 -2.64 0.60 11.91
C LEU A 43 -4.06 1.07 11.54
N GLU A 44 -5.10 0.63 12.25
CA GLU A 44 -6.47 1.14 12.06
C GLU A 44 -6.64 2.58 12.56
N VAL A 45 -5.91 2.95 13.61
CA VAL A 45 -6.08 4.24 14.30
C VAL A 45 -5.04 5.28 13.85
N ALA A 46 -3.86 4.83 13.41
CA ALA A 46 -2.75 5.69 13.04
C ALA A 46 -2.29 5.47 11.60
N ARG A 47 -1.70 6.53 11.03
CA ARG A 47 -0.98 6.52 9.76
C ARG A 47 0.49 6.74 10.04
N LEU A 48 1.32 5.73 9.80
CA LEU A 48 2.76 5.75 10.07
C LEU A 48 3.52 6.70 9.14
N THR A 49 4.58 7.33 9.61
CA THR A 49 5.57 7.98 8.73
C THR A 49 6.52 6.94 8.12
N PRO A 50 7.21 7.23 7.00
CA PRO A 50 8.16 6.29 6.41
C PRO A 50 9.22 5.77 7.39
N PRO A 51 9.86 6.61 8.22
CA PRO A 51 10.83 6.12 9.22
C PRO A 51 10.20 5.25 10.30
N GLN A 52 8.94 5.50 10.70
CA GLN A 52 8.23 4.65 11.67
C GLN A 52 7.87 3.29 11.06
N ALA A 53 7.40 3.27 9.81
CA ALA A 53 7.09 2.05 9.09
C ALA A 53 8.37 1.21 8.87
N ALA A 54 9.47 1.84 8.46
CA ALA A 54 10.78 1.21 8.35
C ALA A 54 11.23 0.59 9.67
N GLN A 55 11.06 1.30 10.80
CA GLN A 55 11.41 0.77 12.13
C GLN A 55 10.60 -0.49 12.48
N LEU A 56 9.28 -0.50 12.25
CA LEU A 56 8.43 -1.67 12.54
C LEU A 56 8.75 -2.85 11.62
N VAL A 57 9.06 -2.58 10.34
CA VAL A 57 9.50 -3.61 9.39
C VAL A 57 10.85 -4.20 9.81
N SER A 58 11.79 -3.37 10.27
CA SER A 58 13.08 -3.81 10.79
C SER A 58 12.94 -4.66 12.06
N ASP A 59 12.08 -4.26 13.00
CA ASP A 59 11.81 -5.03 14.21
C ASP A 59 11.17 -6.39 13.84
N LEU A 60 10.22 -6.41 12.89
CA LEU A 60 9.60 -7.63 12.37
C LEU A 60 10.64 -8.57 11.74
N ALA A 61 11.50 -8.06 10.86
CA ALA A 61 12.61 -8.81 10.27
C ALA A 61 13.53 -9.42 11.34
N GLY A 62 13.93 -8.64 12.35
CA GLY A 62 14.75 -9.13 13.46
C GLY A 62 14.06 -10.24 14.28
N GLN A 63 12.75 -10.13 14.53
CA GLN A 63 11.98 -11.20 15.21
C GLN A 63 11.93 -12.48 14.37
N LEU A 64 11.85 -12.36 13.05
CA LEU A 64 11.84 -13.50 12.13
C LEU A 64 13.19 -14.20 12.04
N GLU A 65 14.29 -13.45 12.02
CA GLU A 65 15.66 -14.01 12.09
C GLU A 65 15.88 -14.78 13.40
N LEU A 66 15.47 -14.19 14.53
CA LEU A 66 15.52 -14.83 15.85
C LEU A 66 14.65 -16.10 15.91
N ALA A 67 13.56 -16.17 15.16
CA ALA A 67 12.72 -17.35 15.08
C ALA A 67 13.30 -18.42 14.13
N GLY A 68 13.92 -18.02 13.02
CA GLY A 68 14.45 -18.91 11.98
C GLY A 68 15.70 -19.69 12.38
N GLY A 69 16.56 -19.13 13.24
CA GLY A 69 17.80 -19.76 13.68
C GLY A 69 17.64 -21.08 14.47
N ALA A 70 16.42 -21.41 14.93
CA ALA A 70 16.16 -22.58 15.77
C ALA A 70 15.82 -23.88 15.00
N GLY A 71 15.97 -23.90 13.67
CA GLY A 71 16.02 -25.14 12.87
C GLY A 71 14.71 -25.91 12.70
N GLY A 72 13.55 -25.30 12.94
CA GLY A 72 12.25 -25.93 12.65
C GLY A 72 11.17 -24.89 12.43
N CYS A 73 10.37 -25.05 11.36
CA CYS A 73 9.17 -24.24 11.10
C CYS A 73 8.32 -24.19 12.38
N ARG A 74 8.30 -23.05 13.05
CA ARG A 74 7.46 -22.84 14.23
C ARG A 74 6.64 -21.57 14.04
N THR A 75 5.35 -21.76 14.30
CA THR A 75 4.30 -20.77 14.58
C THR A 75 4.16 -19.65 13.56
N ALA A 76 3.08 -19.70 12.78
CA ALA A 76 2.69 -18.55 11.97
C ALA A 76 2.28 -17.38 12.87
N PRO A 77 2.79 -16.16 12.61
CA PRO A 77 2.27 -14.97 13.25
C PRO A 77 0.86 -14.75 12.74
N LEU A 78 -0.16 -14.82 13.59
CA LEU A 78 -1.48 -14.29 13.24
C LEU A 78 -1.46 -12.75 13.40
N ASP A 79 -2.35 -12.06 12.69
CA ASP A 79 -2.50 -10.59 12.76
C ASP A 79 -2.65 -10.06 14.21
N ASP A 80 -3.14 -10.91 15.12
CA ASP A 80 -3.34 -10.59 16.54
C ASP A 80 -2.16 -10.97 17.44
N THR A 81 -1.18 -11.74 16.95
CA THR A 81 0.02 -12.12 17.71
C THR A 81 1.15 -11.11 17.59
N VAL A 82 1.07 -10.21 16.61
CA VAL A 82 2.08 -9.15 16.43
C VAL A 82 1.66 -7.96 17.28
N MET A 83 2.43 -7.72 18.33
CA MET A 83 2.16 -6.69 19.32
C MET A 83 3.19 -5.58 19.20
N VAL A 84 2.77 -4.34 19.45
CA VAL A 84 3.65 -3.18 19.57
C VAL A 84 3.54 -2.66 20.99
N SER A 85 4.67 -2.61 21.70
CA SER A 85 4.73 -2.09 23.06
C SER A 85 4.61 -0.56 23.11
N ASP A 86 4.29 -0.02 24.27
CA ASP A 86 4.33 1.41 24.57
C ASP A 86 5.73 2.04 24.45
N GLY A 87 6.78 1.21 24.40
CA GLY A 87 8.16 1.59 24.05
C GLY A 87 8.44 1.61 22.54
N GLY A 88 7.45 1.34 21.71
CA GLY A 88 7.56 1.34 20.25
C GLY A 88 8.35 0.17 19.69
N ARG A 89 8.42 -0.97 20.40
CA ARG A 89 9.04 -2.20 19.92
C ARG A 89 7.99 -3.17 19.42
N LEU A 90 8.21 -3.75 18.25
CA LEU A 90 7.38 -4.82 17.73
C LEU A 90 7.87 -6.17 18.24
N THR A 91 6.96 -6.97 18.78
CA THR A 91 7.20 -8.34 19.23
C THR A 91 6.18 -9.28 18.60
N ILE A 92 6.58 -10.53 18.38
CA ILE A 92 5.69 -11.58 17.92
C ILE A 92 5.44 -12.50 19.11
N ASP A 93 4.21 -12.50 19.63
CA ASP A 93 3.82 -13.43 20.68
C ASP A 93 3.79 -14.86 20.12
N ARG A 94 4.50 -15.77 20.79
CA ARG A 94 4.66 -17.16 20.33
C ARG A 94 3.44 -17.98 20.75
N VAL A 95 2.36 -17.90 19.98
CA VAL A 95 1.21 -18.79 20.15
C VAL A 95 1.47 -20.10 19.40
N GLY A 96 1.56 -21.20 20.16
CA GLY A 96 1.93 -22.53 19.67
C GLY A 96 0.89 -23.19 18.76
N ILE A 97 0.89 -22.81 17.48
CA ILE A 97 0.13 -23.49 16.42
C ILE A 97 1.10 -24.01 15.37
N ASP A 98 0.94 -25.28 14.99
CA ASP A 98 1.75 -25.95 13.97
C ASP A 98 1.31 -25.51 12.56
N SER A 99 1.82 -24.37 12.10
CA SER A 99 1.62 -23.88 10.72
C SER A 99 2.77 -24.30 9.80
N SER A 100 2.45 -24.52 8.53
CA SER A 100 3.45 -24.85 7.50
C SER A 100 4.30 -23.62 7.14
N CYS A 101 5.59 -23.79 6.82
CA CYS A 101 6.49 -22.67 6.47
C CYS A 101 5.97 -21.81 5.30
N ALA A 102 5.24 -22.39 4.34
CA ALA A 102 4.65 -21.64 3.23
C ALA A 102 3.58 -20.65 3.71
N GLU A 103 2.72 -21.07 4.64
CA GLU A 103 1.69 -20.24 5.25
C GLU A 103 2.29 -19.08 6.08
N ILE A 104 3.45 -19.33 6.70
CA ILE A 104 4.20 -18.31 7.43
C ILE A 104 4.67 -17.19 6.47
N ASN A 105 5.26 -17.56 5.32
CA ASN A 105 5.72 -16.59 4.32
C ASN A 105 4.57 -15.74 3.75
N ASP A 106 3.43 -16.36 3.45
CA ASP A 106 2.24 -15.66 2.98
C ASP A 106 1.73 -14.67 4.04
N THR A 107 1.72 -15.08 5.30
CA THR A 107 1.25 -14.22 6.39
C THR A 107 2.18 -13.04 6.64
N ILE A 108 3.50 -13.26 6.60
CA ILE A 108 4.51 -12.19 6.70
C ILE A 108 4.37 -11.22 5.52
N THR A 109 4.17 -11.72 4.31
CA THR A 109 3.91 -10.92 3.11
C THR A 109 2.69 -10.02 3.28
N VAL A 110 1.59 -10.56 3.82
CA VAL A 110 0.38 -9.80 4.12
C VAL A 110 0.65 -8.72 5.17
N LEU A 111 1.42 -9.04 6.22
CA LEU A 111 1.76 -8.10 7.27
C LEU A 111 2.64 -6.95 6.77
N LEU A 112 3.70 -7.26 6.01
CA LEU A 112 4.57 -6.27 5.36
C LEU A 112 3.77 -5.35 4.44
N ARG A 113 2.88 -5.91 3.62
CA ARG A 113 1.98 -5.14 2.76
C ARG A 113 1.05 -4.24 3.57
N ARG A 114 0.54 -4.70 4.71
CA ARG A 114 -0.33 -3.89 5.59
C ARG A 114 0.44 -2.72 6.21
N ILE A 115 1.66 -2.93 6.69
CA ILE A 115 2.52 -1.83 7.19
C ILE A 115 2.81 -0.83 6.06
N ALA A 116 3.22 -1.33 4.88
CA ALA A 116 3.56 -0.51 3.71
C ALA A 116 2.37 0.36 3.23
N THR A 117 1.18 -0.22 3.14
CA THR A 117 -0.04 0.49 2.70
C THR A 117 -0.59 1.47 3.74
N ASN A 118 -0.23 1.31 5.01
CA ASN A 118 -0.59 2.25 6.06
C ASN A 118 0.32 3.51 6.06
N CYS A 119 1.55 3.40 5.56
CA CYS A 119 2.53 4.48 5.52
C CYS A 119 2.02 5.74 4.81
N ARG A 120 2.42 6.91 5.31
CA ARG A 120 2.24 8.21 4.66
C ARG A 120 3.23 8.32 3.51
N GLY A 121 2.71 8.52 2.30
CA GLY A 121 3.52 8.58 1.08
C GLY A 121 3.60 7.22 0.38
N PRO A 122 3.30 7.14 -0.93
CA PRO A 122 3.27 5.88 -1.65
C PRO A 122 4.67 5.35 -1.98
N GLU A 123 5.70 6.19 -2.01
CA GLU A 123 7.05 5.82 -2.46
C GLU A 123 7.65 4.71 -1.60
N PHE A 124 7.71 4.89 -0.28
CA PHE A 124 8.17 3.86 0.65
C PHE A 124 7.33 2.59 0.56
N GLY A 125 6.00 2.73 0.52
CA GLY A 125 5.09 1.60 0.45
C GLY A 125 5.28 0.76 -0.81
N ASN A 126 5.47 1.41 -1.96
CA ASN A 126 5.70 0.75 -3.24
C ASN A 126 7.03 0.00 -3.24
N LEU A 127 8.11 0.60 -2.74
CA LEU A 127 9.42 -0.06 -2.67
C LEU A 127 9.36 -1.34 -1.82
N VAL A 128 8.67 -1.29 -0.67
CA VAL A 128 8.50 -2.49 0.16
C VAL A 128 7.64 -3.52 -0.58
N ILE A 129 6.52 -3.14 -1.17
CA ILE A 129 5.62 -4.07 -1.88
C ILE A 129 6.29 -4.73 -3.08
N GLU A 130 7.08 -3.99 -3.85
CA GLU A 130 7.85 -4.50 -5.00
C GLU A 130 8.94 -5.49 -4.59
N SER A 131 9.48 -5.37 -3.37
CA SER A 131 10.53 -6.28 -2.88
C SER A 131 10.01 -7.66 -2.43
N VAL A 132 8.71 -7.81 -2.19
CA VAL A 132 8.09 -9.02 -1.65
C VAL A 132 7.90 -10.18 -2.66
N PRO A 133 7.35 -9.97 -3.88
CA PRO A 133 7.01 -11.07 -4.78
C PRO A 133 8.20 -11.88 -5.31
N ASP A 134 9.42 -11.31 -5.27
CA ASP A 134 10.63 -11.94 -5.80
C ASP A 134 11.41 -12.78 -4.78
N ALA A 135 10.95 -12.85 -3.53
CA ALA A 135 11.66 -13.58 -2.48
C ALA A 135 11.43 -15.09 -2.58
N THR A 136 12.52 -15.86 -2.66
CA THR A 136 12.46 -17.34 -2.77
C THR A 136 12.20 -18.03 -1.43
N ASP A 137 12.65 -17.39 -0.34
CA ASP A 137 12.51 -17.87 1.02
C ASP A 137 12.48 -16.68 2.00
N LEU A 138 12.33 -16.98 3.29
CA LEU A 138 12.20 -15.98 4.35
C LEU A 138 13.48 -15.15 4.54
N GLU A 139 14.65 -15.77 4.39
CA GLU A 139 15.94 -15.09 4.56
C GLU A 139 16.18 -14.10 3.40
N ASP A 140 15.85 -14.50 2.17
CA ASP A 140 15.88 -13.62 1.00
C ASP A 140 14.88 -12.46 1.15
N LEU A 141 13.68 -12.72 1.66
CA LEU A 141 12.67 -11.70 1.95
C LEU A 141 13.20 -10.66 2.96
N VAL A 142 13.70 -11.12 4.10
CA VAL A 142 14.24 -10.25 5.16
C VAL A 142 15.40 -9.42 4.63
N ARG A 143 16.34 -10.04 3.91
CA ARG A 143 17.50 -9.36 3.33
C ARG A 143 17.10 -8.28 2.33
N ARG A 144 16.16 -8.56 1.41
CA ARG A 144 15.70 -7.59 0.40
C ARG A 144 14.96 -6.43 1.03
N VAL A 145 14.03 -6.72 1.93
CA VAL A 145 13.28 -5.70 2.65
C VAL A 145 14.23 -4.83 3.48
N GLY A 146 15.24 -5.43 4.12
CA GLY A 146 16.30 -4.74 4.85
C GLY A 146 17.07 -3.72 3.99
N LEU A 147 17.42 -4.09 2.76
CA LEU A 147 18.10 -3.19 1.82
C LEU A 147 17.22 -1.99 1.43
N VAL A 148 15.91 -2.22 1.26
CA VAL A 148 14.95 -1.17 0.89
C VAL A 148 14.73 -0.16 2.02
N ILE A 149 14.66 -0.63 3.27
CA ILE A 149 14.36 0.24 4.42
C ILE A 149 15.61 0.94 5.00
N ALA A 150 16.82 0.45 4.69
CA ALA A 150 18.07 0.98 5.24
C ALA A 150 18.25 2.51 5.12
N PRO A 151 17.87 3.17 3.99
CA PRO A 151 17.98 4.62 3.88
C PRO A 151 17.12 5.41 4.89
N GLU A 152 16.03 4.80 5.39
CA GLU A 152 15.11 5.43 6.36
C GLU A 152 15.53 5.19 7.82
N LEU A 153 16.52 4.32 8.05
CA LEU A 153 16.96 3.89 9.38
C LEU A 153 18.29 4.55 9.77
N ASP A 154 18.22 5.81 10.23
CA ASP A 154 19.35 6.45 10.90
C ASP A 154 19.45 5.94 12.36
N PRO A 155 20.52 5.25 12.78
CA PRO A 155 20.67 4.73 14.14
C PRO A 155 20.66 5.83 15.21
N ALA A 156 21.08 7.07 14.90
CA ALA A 156 21.08 8.17 15.86
C ALA A 156 19.65 8.62 16.24
N GLU A 157 18.69 8.43 15.34
CA GLU A 157 17.29 8.83 15.50
C GLU A 157 16.40 7.67 16.00
N GLU A 158 16.94 6.47 16.19
CA GLU A 158 16.19 5.29 16.67
C GLU A 158 15.44 5.54 17.99
N PRO A 159 16.06 6.12 19.05
CA PRO A 159 15.36 6.36 20.32
C PRO A 159 14.16 7.29 20.15
N ARG A 160 14.30 8.31 19.29
CA ARG A 160 13.24 9.26 18.99
C ARG A 160 12.10 8.60 18.22
N ARG A 161 12.40 7.79 17.19
CA ARG A 161 11.39 7.04 16.44
C ARG A 161 10.61 6.09 17.34
N ARG A 162 11.31 5.33 18.20
CA ARG A 162 10.66 4.43 19.16
C ARG A 162 9.75 5.17 20.14
N SER A 163 10.20 6.31 20.67
CA SER A 163 9.37 7.16 21.52
C SER A 163 8.09 7.64 20.81
N GLN A 164 8.19 8.04 19.53
CA GLN A 164 7.02 8.45 18.73
C GLN A 164 6.07 7.29 18.46
N ILE A 165 6.58 6.09 18.13
CA ILE A 165 5.73 4.89 17.98
C ILE A 165 5.04 4.58 19.31
N GLY A 166 5.76 4.67 20.43
CA GLY A 166 5.21 4.50 21.76
C GLY A 166 4.09 5.48 22.11
N GLU A 167 4.23 6.75 21.72
CA GLU A 167 3.15 7.75 21.84
C GLU A 167 1.92 7.38 21.02
N LEU A 168 2.09 6.85 19.80
CA LEU A 168 0.98 6.34 18.99
C LEU A 168 0.29 5.15 19.66
N VAL A 169 1.04 4.23 20.25
CA VAL A 169 0.50 3.08 20.99
C VAL A 169 -0.31 3.54 22.20
N ARG A 170 0.21 4.48 23.02
CA ARG A 170 -0.55 5.06 24.15
C ARG A 170 -1.83 5.76 23.70
N ALA A 171 -1.76 6.56 22.63
CA ALA A 171 -2.94 7.22 22.07
C ALA A 171 -3.98 6.23 21.53
N ALA A 172 -3.54 5.08 21.00
CA ALA A 172 -4.43 4.01 20.56
C ALA A 172 -5.10 3.29 21.74
N MET A 173 -4.40 3.10 22.85
CA MET A 173 -4.94 2.50 24.09
C MET A 173 -5.97 3.41 24.78
N ASP A 174 -5.74 4.72 24.80
CA ASP A 174 -6.63 5.69 25.46
C ASP A 174 -7.96 5.88 24.72
N ARG A 175 -8.08 5.37 23.48
CA ARG A 175 -9.32 5.47 22.73
C ARG A 175 -10.29 4.40 23.23
N PRO A 176 -11.41 4.77 23.87
CA PRO A 176 -12.40 3.78 24.27
C PRO A 176 -12.87 3.06 23.01
N ILE A 177 -12.62 1.76 22.93
CA ILE A 177 -13.16 0.89 21.89
C ILE A 177 -14.67 1.14 21.91
N PRO A 178 -15.27 1.67 20.82
CA PRO A 178 -16.69 1.94 20.80
C PRO A 178 -17.41 0.60 21.00
N ASP A 179 -17.91 0.38 22.21
CA ASP A 179 -18.78 -0.74 22.52
C ASP A 179 -19.92 -0.70 21.50
N GLY A 180 -19.92 -1.66 20.56
CA GLY A 180 -20.88 -1.79 19.46
C GLY A 180 -22.30 -2.14 19.90
N ARG A 181 -22.78 -1.57 21.02
CA ARG A 181 -24.10 -1.77 21.60
C ARG A 181 -24.72 -0.45 22.03
N ALA A 182 -25.11 0.40 21.09
CA ALA A 182 -26.11 1.43 21.36
C ALA A 182 -26.66 2.04 20.06
N MET A 183 -27.48 1.33 19.29
CA MET A 183 -28.53 2.01 18.52
C MET A 183 -29.69 1.08 18.16
N GLU A 184 -30.50 0.75 19.15
CA GLU A 184 -31.93 0.47 18.95
C GLU A 184 -32.63 0.85 20.26
N ASP A 185 -33.05 2.11 20.34
CA ASP A 185 -34.40 2.52 20.74
C ASP A 185 -34.38 4.03 21.06
N ARG A 186 -34.92 4.82 20.14
CA ARG A 186 -35.32 6.21 20.42
C ARG A 186 -36.73 6.39 19.91
N THR A 187 -37.68 6.04 20.77
CA THR A 187 -38.92 6.79 20.86
C THR A 187 -38.98 7.53 22.20
N ASN A 188 -39.27 8.82 22.10
CA ASN A 188 -39.95 9.69 23.08
C ASN A 188 -39.18 10.83 23.78
N VAL A 189 -39.46 12.03 23.25
CA VAL A 189 -39.94 13.27 23.90
C VAL A 189 -38.95 14.15 24.71
N PRO A 190 -38.95 15.48 24.46
CA PRO A 190 -38.12 16.46 25.16
C PRO A 190 -38.87 17.15 26.31
N ALA A 191 -38.18 17.44 27.42
CA ALA A 191 -38.50 18.57 28.30
C ALA A 191 -37.37 18.82 29.33
N GLY A 192 -36.75 20.00 29.23
CA GLY A 192 -36.60 20.91 30.38
C GLY A 192 -35.44 20.73 31.37
N SER A 193 -34.67 21.83 31.47
CA SER A 193 -34.19 22.47 32.71
C SER A 193 -32.70 22.37 33.05
N LEU A 194 -32.11 23.57 33.10
CA LEU A 194 -30.81 23.96 33.62
C LEU A 194 -30.73 23.79 35.15
N THR A 195 -29.59 23.36 35.68
CA THR A 195 -28.77 24.08 36.69
C THR A 195 -27.46 23.32 36.97
N PRO A 196 -26.34 24.00 37.31
CA PRO A 196 -25.06 23.37 37.62
C PRO A 196 -24.93 23.11 39.12
N SER A 197 -24.46 21.92 39.52
CA SER A 197 -23.97 21.70 40.88
C SER A 197 -22.63 20.97 40.84
N THR A 198 -21.61 21.71 41.25
CA THR A 198 -20.32 21.24 41.77
C THR A 198 -20.51 20.14 42.82
N GLY A 199 -19.86 19.00 42.61
CA GLY A 199 -19.77 17.91 43.58
C GLY A 199 -18.73 16.88 43.15
N TRP A 200 -17.53 17.00 43.68
CA TRP A 200 -16.44 16.04 43.52
C TRP A 200 -16.77 14.78 44.34
N TYR A 201 -16.78 13.61 43.69
CA TYR A 201 -16.95 12.30 44.32
C TYR A 201 -15.77 11.38 43.96
N PRO A 202 -15.20 10.62 44.92
CA PRO A 202 -14.12 9.67 44.65
C PRO A 202 -14.68 8.37 44.04
N PRO A 203 -13.91 7.67 43.18
CA PRO A 203 -14.38 6.45 42.54
C PRO A 203 -14.38 5.27 43.53
N VAL A 204 -15.55 4.67 43.73
CA VAL A 204 -15.72 3.42 44.46
C VAL A 204 -15.46 2.27 43.48
N ARG A 205 -14.50 1.40 43.82
CA ARG A 205 -14.18 0.18 43.07
C ARG A 205 -15.41 -0.75 43.08
N SER A 206 -15.97 -1.05 41.90
CA SER A 206 -16.97 -2.10 41.75
C SER A 206 -16.28 -3.41 41.35
N ALA A 207 -16.45 -4.44 42.17
CA ALA A 207 -16.03 -5.80 41.87
C ALA A 207 -16.96 -6.38 40.80
N TRP A 208 -16.46 -6.51 39.58
CA TRP A 208 -17.20 -7.08 38.46
C TRP A 208 -17.27 -8.60 38.60
N HIS A 209 -18.47 -9.12 38.88
CA HIS A 209 -18.77 -10.54 38.77
C HIS A 209 -18.81 -10.95 37.30
N THR A 210 -17.82 -11.73 36.85
CA THR A 210 -17.82 -12.41 35.56
C THR A 210 -18.86 -13.53 35.54
N ARG A 211 -20.10 -13.19 35.15
CA ARG A 211 -21.10 -14.18 34.78
C ARG A 211 -20.67 -14.85 33.48
N ARG A 212 -20.14 -16.09 33.58
CA ARG A 212 -19.94 -17.01 32.46
C ARG A 212 -21.23 -17.10 31.63
N ARG A 213 -21.26 -16.42 30.48
CA ARG A 213 -22.34 -16.57 29.50
C ARG A 213 -22.16 -17.91 28.83
N ARG A 214 -23.21 -18.74 28.88
CA ARG A 214 -23.26 -20.00 28.14
C ARG A 214 -23.13 -19.68 26.64
N PRO A 215 -22.30 -20.45 25.89
CA PRO A 215 -22.13 -20.24 24.46
C PRO A 215 -23.50 -20.35 23.78
N SER A 216 -23.84 -19.32 23.02
CA SER A 216 -25.13 -19.28 22.33
C SER A 216 -25.15 -20.40 21.28
N TRP A 217 -26.24 -21.15 21.20
CA TRP A 217 -26.47 -22.21 20.20
C TRP A 217 -26.09 -21.77 18.77
N ARG A 218 -26.24 -20.48 18.47
CA ARG A 218 -25.89 -19.86 17.18
C ARG A 218 -24.40 -19.97 16.83
N GLN A 219 -23.49 -20.01 17.79
CA GLN A 219 -22.07 -20.25 17.52
C GLN A 219 -21.80 -21.69 17.03
N GLY A 220 -22.55 -22.67 17.56
CA GLY A 220 -22.40 -24.07 17.14
C GLY A 220 -22.88 -24.34 15.71
N THR A 221 -23.84 -23.56 15.22
CA THR A 221 -24.32 -23.71 13.83
C THR A 221 -23.35 -23.09 12.82
N LEU A 222 -22.69 -21.98 13.16
CA LEU A 222 -21.69 -21.36 12.30
C LEU A 222 -20.42 -22.22 12.15
N THR A 223 -19.94 -22.84 13.24
CA THR A 223 -18.76 -23.74 13.17
C THR A 223 -19.02 -24.99 12.33
N VAL A 224 -20.24 -25.53 12.36
CA VAL A 224 -20.60 -26.66 11.48
C VAL A 224 -20.63 -26.22 10.02
N LEU A 225 -21.13 -25.01 9.73
CA LEU A 225 -21.21 -24.51 8.36
C LEU A 225 -19.83 -24.23 7.75
N THR A 226 -18.91 -23.65 8.52
CA THR A 226 -17.51 -23.49 8.08
C THR A 226 -16.83 -24.83 7.85
N LEU A 227 -17.06 -25.83 8.71
CA LEU A 227 -16.50 -27.16 8.52
C LEU A 227 -16.99 -27.81 7.21
N VAL A 228 -18.27 -27.67 6.87
CA VAL A 228 -18.83 -28.18 5.61
C VAL A 228 -18.20 -27.50 4.39
N VAL A 229 -17.96 -26.18 4.45
CA VAL A 229 -17.31 -25.44 3.36
C VAL A 229 -15.86 -25.89 3.17
N VAL A 230 -15.11 -26.06 4.25
CA VAL A 230 -13.71 -26.52 4.20
C VAL A 230 -13.63 -27.94 3.62
N VAL A 231 -14.48 -28.86 4.08
CA VAL A 231 -14.52 -30.23 3.54
C VAL A 231 -14.92 -30.24 2.06
N GLY A 232 -15.87 -29.39 1.66
CA GLY A 232 -16.26 -29.22 0.26
C GLY A 232 -15.07 -28.77 -0.61
N ALA A 233 -14.34 -27.75 -0.17
CA ALA A 233 -13.19 -27.22 -0.88
C ALA A 233 -12.05 -28.25 -1.06
N VAL A 234 -11.77 -29.07 -0.04
CA VAL A 234 -10.73 -30.12 -0.11
C VAL A 234 -11.09 -31.22 -1.10
N VAL A 235 -12.38 -31.58 -1.22
CA VAL A 235 -12.81 -32.66 -2.12
C VAL A 235 -12.91 -32.19 -3.58
N SER A 236 -13.31 -30.94 -3.84
CA SER A 236 -13.43 -30.42 -5.21
C SER A 236 -12.16 -29.77 -5.76
N GLY A 237 -11.25 -29.31 -4.90
CA GLY A 237 -10.02 -28.60 -5.28
C GLY A 237 -9.13 -29.29 -6.32
N PRO A 238 -8.86 -30.61 -6.22
CA PRO A 238 -7.91 -31.27 -7.12
C PRO A 238 -8.36 -31.33 -8.59
N ARG A 239 -9.66 -31.25 -8.87
CA ARG A 239 -10.18 -31.33 -10.25
C ARG A 239 -10.29 -29.97 -10.93
N VAL A 240 -10.54 -28.91 -10.18
CA VAL A 240 -10.64 -27.56 -10.74
C VAL A 240 -9.24 -26.98 -11.03
N TRP A 241 -8.23 -27.38 -10.25
CA TRP A 241 -6.86 -26.91 -10.44
C TRP A 241 -6.20 -27.38 -11.74
N THR A 242 -6.54 -28.58 -12.22
CA THR A 242 -5.93 -29.14 -13.45
C THR A 242 -6.46 -28.50 -14.73
N GLU A 243 -7.70 -28.01 -14.73
CA GLU A 243 -8.28 -27.22 -15.81
C GLU A 243 -7.65 -25.81 -15.85
N LEU A 244 -7.48 -25.18 -14.69
CA LEU A 244 -6.89 -23.84 -14.58
C LEU A 244 -5.43 -23.81 -15.02
N ASN A 245 -4.64 -24.83 -14.64
CA ASN A 245 -3.21 -24.90 -14.96
C ASN A 245 -2.96 -25.16 -16.46
N LYS A 246 -3.91 -25.79 -17.16
CA LYS A 246 -3.85 -25.91 -18.63
C LYS A 246 -4.11 -24.58 -19.34
N GLY A 247 -5.08 -23.80 -18.85
CA GLY A 247 -5.32 -22.45 -19.37
C GLY A 247 -4.11 -21.53 -19.16
N TRP A 248 -3.49 -21.58 -17.98
CA TRP A 248 -2.35 -20.73 -17.64
C TRP A 248 -1.09 -21.04 -18.47
N ASN A 249 -0.78 -22.33 -18.70
CA ASN A 249 0.39 -22.70 -19.53
C ASN A 249 0.27 -22.22 -20.99
N THR A 250 -0.96 -22.02 -21.48
CA THR A 250 -1.23 -21.53 -22.85
C THR A 250 -0.94 -20.03 -22.98
N VAL A 251 -1.02 -19.27 -21.88
CA VAL A 251 -0.77 -17.82 -21.87
C VAL A 251 0.72 -17.50 -21.68
N VAL A 252 1.44 -18.32 -20.91
CA VAL A 252 2.84 -18.05 -20.53
C VAL A 252 3.86 -18.62 -21.52
N ASN A 253 3.52 -19.71 -22.19
CA ASN A 253 4.28 -20.21 -23.32
C ASN A 253 3.46 -20.02 -24.60
N PRO A 254 3.31 -18.78 -25.11
CA PRO A 254 2.79 -18.61 -26.47
C PRO A 254 3.75 -19.38 -27.39
N VAL A 255 3.19 -20.38 -28.06
CA VAL A 255 3.89 -21.25 -29.01
C VAL A 255 4.77 -20.39 -29.91
N ASP A 256 6.06 -20.73 -30.01
CA ASP A 256 7.02 -20.12 -30.94
C ASP A 256 6.45 -20.21 -32.37
N PHE A 257 5.88 -19.12 -32.88
CA PHE A 257 5.35 -19.04 -34.26
C PHE A 257 6.46 -18.87 -35.31
N SER A 258 7.70 -19.26 -35.01
CA SER A 258 8.87 -19.00 -35.85
C SER A 258 9.09 -20.01 -36.98
N GLU A 259 8.27 -21.06 -37.14
CA GLU A 259 8.48 -22.09 -38.18
C GLU A 259 7.45 -22.12 -39.34
N GLU A 260 6.44 -21.24 -39.39
CA GLU A 260 5.39 -21.34 -40.44
C GLU A 260 5.28 -20.09 -41.34
N ASN A 261 6.41 -19.48 -41.67
CA ASN A 261 6.51 -18.41 -42.66
C ASN A 261 7.25 -18.85 -43.95
N THR A 262 6.98 -20.07 -44.42
CA THR A 262 7.29 -20.46 -45.81
C THR A 262 6.05 -20.31 -46.69
N LEU A 263 5.76 -19.06 -47.06
CA LEU A 263 4.78 -18.75 -48.10
C LEU A 263 5.21 -19.40 -49.42
N ARG A 264 4.48 -20.46 -49.84
CA ARG A 264 4.55 -20.96 -51.21
C ARG A 264 4.08 -19.86 -52.17
N PRO A 265 4.81 -19.58 -53.25
CA PRO A 265 4.36 -18.60 -54.25
C PRO A 265 3.13 -19.14 -54.98
N VAL A 266 1.97 -18.52 -54.75
CA VAL A 266 0.72 -18.84 -55.45
C VAL A 266 0.66 -18.04 -56.75
N SER A 267 0.40 -18.73 -57.86
CA SER A 267 0.25 -18.13 -59.18
C SER A 267 -0.95 -17.17 -59.24
N PRO A 268 -0.88 -16.09 -60.04
CA PRO A 268 -1.93 -15.08 -60.13
C PRO A 268 -3.20 -15.63 -60.80
N PRO A 269 -4.41 -15.25 -60.33
CA PRO A 269 -5.66 -15.57 -61.01
C PRO A 269 -5.90 -14.64 -62.21
N PRO A 270 -6.70 -15.08 -63.22
CA PRO A 270 -6.95 -14.33 -64.44
C PRO A 270 -7.80 -13.07 -64.22
N VAL A 271 -7.47 -12.04 -64.99
CA VAL A 271 -8.13 -10.72 -65.05
C VAL A 271 -9.60 -10.88 -65.44
N VAL A 272 -10.51 -10.50 -64.55
CA VAL A 272 -11.93 -10.23 -64.85
C VAL A 272 -12.10 -8.71 -64.95
N PRO A 273 -12.71 -8.18 -66.02
CA PRO A 273 -12.89 -6.74 -66.21
C PRO A 273 -13.83 -6.13 -65.15
N PRO A 274 -13.60 -4.87 -64.73
CA PRO A 274 -14.31 -4.26 -63.62
C PRO A 274 -15.76 -3.92 -63.97
N ASP A 275 -16.69 -4.39 -63.12
CA ASP A 275 -18.05 -3.86 -63.02
C ASP A 275 -18.02 -2.45 -62.40
N PRO A 276 -18.52 -1.40 -63.08
CA PRO A 276 -18.53 -0.03 -62.58
C PRO A 276 -19.76 0.23 -61.69
N SER A 277 -19.94 -0.54 -60.61
CA SER A 277 -21.06 -0.29 -59.68
C SER A 277 -20.91 -0.95 -58.31
N ILE A 278 -19.71 -0.93 -57.75
CA ILE A 278 -19.56 -0.97 -56.30
C ILE A 278 -18.64 0.18 -55.94
N SER A 279 -19.24 1.35 -55.69
CA SER A 279 -18.61 2.33 -54.82
C SER A 279 -18.27 1.60 -53.54
N ALA A 280 -16.99 1.26 -53.37
CA ALA A 280 -16.45 1.02 -52.05
C ALA A 280 -16.72 2.31 -51.27
N THR A 281 -17.74 2.27 -50.41
CA THR A 281 -17.89 3.26 -49.35
C THR A 281 -16.61 3.14 -48.56
N ASN A 282 -15.67 4.06 -48.76
CA ASN A 282 -14.55 4.22 -47.84
C ASN A 282 -15.19 4.40 -46.46
N THR A 283 -15.03 3.42 -45.59
CA THR A 283 -15.25 3.61 -44.16
C THR A 283 -14.07 4.45 -43.64
N ASP A 284 -13.98 5.69 -44.14
CA ASP A 284 -13.06 6.68 -43.59
C ASP A 284 -13.63 7.04 -42.22
N GLY A 285 -13.06 6.43 -41.17
CA GLY A 285 -13.43 6.72 -39.79
C GLY A 285 -13.35 8.23 -39.53
N VAL A 286 -14.32 8.74 -38.80
CA VAL A 286 -14.44 10.16 -38.47
C VAL A 286 -13.32 10.53 -37.49
N GLU A 287 -12.57 11.59 -37.82
CA GLU A 287 -11.55 12.09 -36.91
C GLU A 287 -12.20 12.60 -35.60
N PRO A 288 -11.72 12.17 -34.43
CA PRO A 288 -12.33 12.57 -33.16
C PRO A 288 -12.16 14.08 -32.92
N ALA A 289 -13.21 14.71 -32.40
CA ALA A 289 -13.23 16.15 -32.20
C ALA A 289 -12.08 16.65 -31.29
N PRO A 290 -11.59 17.88 -31.50
CA PRO A 290 -10.66 18.51 -30.56
C PRO A 290 -11.36 18.77 -29.22
N VAL A 291 -10.62 18.63 -28.13
CA VAL A 291 -11.15 18.81 -26.77
C VAL A 291 -11.12 20.28 -26.39
N GLN A 292 -12.27 20.84 -26.04
CA GLN A 292 -12.37 22.18 -25.48
C GLN A 292 -12.69 22.08 -23.98
N THR A 293 -11.73 22.43 -23.14
CA THR A 293 -11.86 22.34 -21.67
C THR A 293 -12.77 23.42 -21.08
N GLY A 294 -13.11 24.46 -21.85
CA GLY A 294 -13.95 25.57 -21.41
C GLY A 294 -13.27 26.54 -20.44
N ALA A 295 -11.98 26.35 -20.13
CA ALA A 295 -11.20 27.19 -19.23
C ALA A 295 -9.83 27.53 -19.85
N PRO A 296 -9.28 28.73 -19.57
CA PRO A 296 -7.97 29.14 -20.08
C PRO A 296 -6.82 28.39 -19.38
N ALA A 297 -5.62 28.43 -19.94
CA ALA A 297 -4.43 27.82 -19.33
C ALA A 297 -3.98 28.50 -18.02
N SER A 298 -4.39 29.75 -17.79
CA SER A 298 -4.10 30.54 -16.60
C SER A 298 -5.26 31.50 -16.30
N ALA A 299 -5.51 31.78 -15.02
CA ALA A 299 -6.55 32.68 -14.55
C ALA A 299 -6.28 33.13 -13.11
N GLY A 300 -6.53 34.40 -12.81
CA GLY A 300 -6.39 34.94 -11.45
C GLY A 300 -4.99 34.69 -10.87
N GLN A 301 -4.93 34.02 -9.71
CA GLN A 301 -3.68 33.68 -9.03
C GLN A 301 -2.99 32.44 -9.62
N ILE A 302 -3.62 31.74 -10.56
CA ILE A 302 -3.08 30.55 -11.21
C ILE A 302 -2.38 30.96 -12.51
N THR A 303 -1.06 30.82 -12.57
CA THR A 303 -0.22 31.20 -13.71
C THR A 303 -0.06 30.07 -14.73
N GLY A 304 -0.41 28.84 -14.37
CA GLY A 304 -0.49 27.72 -15.31
C GLY A 304 -0.97 26.43 -14.66
N VAL A 305 -1.54 25.52 -15.46
CA VAL A 305 -1.89 24.16 -15.03
C VAL A 305 -1.30 23.17 -16.03
N THR A 306 -0.56 22.19 -15.54
CA THR A 306 -0.02 21.08 -16.34
C THR A 306 -0.53 19.77 -15.79
N ALA A 307 -0.83 18.82 -16.67
CA ALA A 307 -1.19 17.46 -16.31
C ALA A 307 -0.28 16.47 -17.04
N SER A 308 0.05 15.34 -16.40
CA SER A 308 0.79 14.24 -17.01
C SER A 308 0.35 12.88 -16.46
N PHE A 309 0.53 11.81 -17.22
CA PHE A 309 0.30 10.45 -16.71
C PHE A 309 1.35 10.12 -15.65
N ALA A 310 0.91 9.83 -14.43
CA ALA A 310 1.83 9.50 -13.34
C ALA A 310 2.54 8.15 -13.57
N ASP A 311 1.81 7.20 -14.17
CA ASP A 311 2.29 5.85 -14.47
C ASP A 311 2.75 5.71 -15.95
N GLY A 312 3.08 6.83 -16.59
CA GLY A 312 3.58 6.90 -17.97
C GLY A 312 2.50 6.82 -19.07
N SER A 313 1.52 5.92 -18.96
CA SER A 313 0.40 5.82 -19.90
C SER A 313 -0.89 5.36 -19.23
N CYS A 314 -2.03 5.58 -19.89
CA CYS A 314 -3.33 5.10 -19.45
C CYS A 314 -4.05 4.35 -20.56
N SER A 315 -4.94 3.45 -20.17
CA SER A 315 -5.77 2.65 -21.08
C SER A 315 -7.26 2.85 -20.75
N ALA A 316 -8.10 2.81 -21.78
CA ALA A 316 -9.54 2.88 -21.62
C ALA A 316 -10.07 1.71 -20.76
N GLY A 317 -11.14 1.95 -20.00
CA GLY A 317 -11.73 0.96 -19.10
C GLY A 317 -10.93 0.67 -17.82
N GLN A 318 -9.88 1.44 -17.53
CA GLN A 318 -9.04 1.25 -16.34
C GLN A 318 -8.94 2.55 -15.50
N PRO A 319 -8.62 2.44 -14.20
CA PRO A 319 -8.19 3.58 -13.41
C PRO A 319 -6.89 4.19 -14.00
N CYS A 320 -6.83 5.51 -14.05
CA CYS A 320 -5.73 6.28 -14.59
C CYS A 320 -5.25 7.29 -13.53
N ALA A 321 -3.97 7.24 -13.18
CA ALA A 321 -3.34 8.18 -12.28
C ALA A 321 -2.73 9.36 -13.06
N ILE A 322 -3.15 10.57 -12.73
CA ILE A 322 -2.72 11.83 -13.33
C ILE A 322 -2.00 12.65 -12.28
N ARG A 323 -0.77 13.07 -12.58
CA ARG A 323 -0.08 14.12 -11.85
C ARG A 323 -0.57 15.47 -12.38
N VAL A 324 -0.96 16.34 -11.46
CA VAL A 324 -1.37 17.71 -11.76
C VAL A 324 -0.38 18.65 -11.08
N ASP A 325 0.22 19.55 -11.85
CA ASP A 325 1.12 20.60 -11.37
C ASP A 325 0.45 21.96 -11.64
N VAL A 326 0.16 22.71 -10.58
CA VAL A 326 -0.47 24.04 -10.62
C VAL A 326 0.57 25.07 -10.25
N ARG A 327 0.83 26.02 -11.15
CA ARG A 327 1.70 27.17 -10.92
C ARG A 327 0.88 28.34 -10.40
N LEU A 328 1.38 28.99 -9.36
CA LEU A 328 0.74 30.09 -8.66
C LEU A 328 1.55 31.38 -8.83
N ASP A 329 0.90 32.52 -8.67
CA ASP A 329 1.60 33.80 -8.50
C ASP A 329 2.13 33.89 -7.06
N PRO A 330 3.45 33.92 -6.84
CA PRO A 330 4.03 33.97 -5.49
C PRO A 330 3.69 35.26 -4.73
N ALA A 331 3.27 36.32 -5.42
CA ALA A 331 2.80 37.56 -4.79
C ALA A 331 1.37 37.44 -4.22
N ALA A 332 0.60 36.43 -4.66
CA ALA A 332 -0.76 36.21 -4.21
C ALA A 332 -0.80 35.24 -3.01
N THR A 333 -1.53 35.61 -1.95
CA THR A 333 -1.78 34.72 -0.82
C THR A 333 -2.87 33.72 -1.18
N THR A 334 -2.47 32.51 -1.55
CA THR A 334 -3.36 31.36 -1.73
C THR A 334 -3.05 30.35 -0.63
N ASP A 335 -4.07 29.90 0.10
CA ASP A 335 -3.93 28.90 1.17
C ASP A 335 -4.36 27.50 0.71
N THR A 336 -5.14 27.42 -0.36
CA THR A 336 -5.70 26.18 -0.88
C THR A 336 -5.93 26.29 -2.38
N VAL A 337 -5.55 25.23 -3.09
CA VAL A 337 -5.83 25.04 -4.51
C VAL A 337 -6.71 23.81 -4.64
N ALA A 338 -7.75 23.93 -5.48
CA ALA A 338 -8.67 22.84 -5.75
C ALA A 338 -8.74 22.57 -7.25
N TRP A 339 -8.80 21.31 -7.64
CA TRP A 339 -8.99 20.91 -9.03
C TRP A 339 -9.73 19.59 -9.14
N LYS A 340 -10.24 19.31 -10.32
CA LYS A 340 -10.84 18.03 -10.71
C LYS A 340 -10.30 17.56 -12.04
N LEU A 341 -10.43 16.27 -12.30
CA LEU A 341 -10.14 15.68 -13.60
C LEU A 341 -11.45 15.54 -14.38
N ASN A 342 -11.51 16.12 -15.58
CA ASN A 342 -12.60 15.89 -16.52
C ASN A 342 -12.15 14.89 -17.58
N VAL A 343 -12.97 13.87 -17.83
CA VAL A 343 -12.77 12.90 -18.91
C VAL A 343 -13.71 13.25 -20.05
N TYR A 344 -13.16 13.41 -21.25
CA TYR A 344 -13.88 13.77 -22.47
C TYR A 344 -13.90 12.57 -23.39
N ASP A 345 -15.08 12.19 -23.86
CA ASP A 345 -15.23 11.31 -25.01
C ASP A 345 -15.26 12.18 -26.28
N ARG A 346 -14.23 12.06 -27.11
CA ARG A 346 -14.06 12.88 -28.32
C ARG A 346 -14.94 12.43 -29.47
N CYS A 347 -15.51 11.23 -29.40
CA CYS A 347 -16.44 10.72 -30.41
C CYS A 347 -17.86 11.19 -30.14
N THR A 348 -18.30 11.18 -28.87
CA THR A 348 -19.66 11.56 -28.49
C THR A 348 -19.77 13.02 -28.03
N GLY A 349 -18.66 13.64 -27.62
CA GLY A 349 -18.64 14.95 -26.97
C GLY A 349 -19.07 14.93 -25.50
N GLU A 350 -19.30 13.74 -24.93
CA GLU A 350 -19.67 13.61 -23.51
C GLU A 350 -18.51 13.98 -22.59
N VAL A 351 -18.81 14.63 -21.47
CA VAL A 351 -17.84 15.03 -20.46
C VAL A 351 -18.23 14.47 -19.11
N GLN A 352 -17.38 13.62 -18.55
CA GLN A 352 -17.51 13.09 -17.21
C GLN A 352 -16.59 13.86 -16.26
N ALA A 353 -17.19 14.69 -15.40
CA ALA A 353 -16.45 15.44 -14.38
C ALA A 353 -16.15 14.55 -13.16
N GLY A 354 -14.89 14.56 -12.72
CA GLY A 354 -14.46 13.96 -11.46
C GLY A 354 -14.79 14.81 -10.24
N GLY A 355 -14.49 14.26 -9.06
CA GLY A 355 -14.56 14.99 -7.80
C GLY A 355 -13.43 16.00 -7.64
N ASP A 356 -13.67 17.07 -6.87
CA ASP A 356 -12.64 18.04 -6.51
C ASP A 356 -11.65 17.44 -5.50
N ILE A 357 -10.38 17.73 -5.73
CA ILE A 357 -9.24 17.42 -4.86
C ILE A 357 -8.70 18.76 -4.38
N THR A 358 -8.56 18.91 -3.07
CA THR A 358 -8.07 20.13 -2.44
C THR A 358 -6.71 19.89 -1.81
N VAL A 359 -5.74 20.73 -2.14
CA VAL A 359 -4.39 20.71 -1.55
C VAL A 359 -4.12 22.04 -0.88
N ARG A 360 -3.61 21.99 0.35
CA ARG A 360 -3.19 23.18 1.08
C ARG A 360 -1.82 23.65 0.59
N THR A 361 -1.66 24.95 0.53
CA THR A 361 -0.48 25.59 -0.05
C THR A 361 0.15 26.48 1.02
N GLU A 362 1.49 26.48 1.12
CA GLU A 362 2.18 27.39 2.02
C GLU A 362 2.23 28.80 1.40
N PRO A 363 2.07 29.88 2.18
CA PRO A 363 2.20 31.23 1.67
C PRO A 363 3.56 31.46 0.98
N GLY A 364 3.54 32.05 -0.22
CA GLY A 364 4.75 32.38 -0.99
C GLY A 364 5.31 31.25 -1.88
N ARG A 365 4.64 30.10 -1.94
CA ARG A 365 4.94 29.05 -2.94
C ARG A 365 4.44 29.47 -4.33
N ASP A 366 5.24 29.18 -5.34
CA ASP A 366 4.93 29.41 -6.76
C ASP A 366 4.43 28.15 -7.49
N ASP A 367 4.46 26.99 -6.84
CA ASP A 367 3.95 25.74 -7.38
C ASP A 367 3.31 24.83 -6.32
N VAL A 368 2.33 24.04 -6.75
CA VAL A 368 1.72 22.95 -5.99
C VAL A 368 1.39 21.80 -6.91
N TYR A 369 1.70 20.58 -6.47
CA TYR A 369 1.38 19.38 -7.24
C TYR A 369 0.54 18.40 -6.42
N GLY A 370 -0.15 17.51 -7.12
CA GLY A 370 -0.87 16.41 -6.50
C GLY A 370 -1.17 15.27 -7.47
N LEU A 371 -1.32 14.07 -6.93
CA LEU A 371 -1.73 12.88 -7.67
C LEU A 371 -3.24 12.71 -7.58
N SER A 372 -3.88 12.59 -8.74
CA SER A 372 -5.32 12.44 -8.89
C SER A 372 -5.62 11.16 -9.64
N LYS A 373 -6.66 10.42 -9.25
CA LYS A 373 -7.09 9.21 -9.97
C LYS A 373 -8.46 9.43 -10.59
N THR A 374 -8.64 8.99 -11.83
CA THR A 374 -9.94 8.96 -12.50
C THR A 374 -10.14 7.61 -13.19
N PHE A 375 -11.37 7.16 -13.35
CA PHE A 375 -11.69 5.98 -14.15
C PHE A 375 -11.94 6.40 -15.58
N LEU A 376 -11.23 5.79 -16.53
CA LEU A 376 -11.50 6.02 -17.95
C LEU A 376 -12.60 5.07 -18.40
N PRO A 377 -13.73 5.57 -18.95
CA PRO A 377 -14.73 4.69 -19.52
C PRO A 377 -14.15 3.86 -20.67
N PRO A 378 -14.79 2.76 -21.08
CA PRO A 378 -14.44 2.11 -22.34
C PRO A 378 -14.68 3.11 -23.49
N GLY A 379 -13.70 3.26 -24.37
CA GLY A 379 -13.77 4.20 -25.48
C GLY A 379 -12.50 4.18 -26.33
N TYR A 380 -12.59 4.68 -27.56
CA TYR A 380 -11.49 4.67 -28.52
C TYR A 380 -10.77 6.01 -28.63
N ALA A 381 -11.42 7.12 -28.26
CA ALA A 381 -10.85 8.47 -28.36
C ALA A 381 -11.20 9.29 -27.12
N LEU A 382 -10.52 8.99 -26.02
CA LEU A 382 -10.71 9.71 -24.76
C LEU A 382 -9.67 10.83 -24.61
N ALA A 383 -9.99 11.80 -23.78
CA ALA A 383 -9.00 12.74 -23.26
C ALA A 383 -9.27 13.07 -21.80
N VAL A 384 -8.22 13.45 -21.07
CA VAL A 384 -8.32 13.89 -19.68
C VAL A 384 -7.72 15.28 -19.57
N ALA A 385 -8.40 16.20 -18.90
CA ALA A 385 -7.82 17.50 -18.54
C ALA A 385 -8.06 17.80 -17.06
N ALA A 386 -7.05 18.38 -16.41
CA ALA A 386 -7.20 18.92 -15.07
C ALA A 386 -7.83 20.32 -15.17
N VAL A 387 -8.86 20.58 -14.38
CA VAL A 387 -9.54 21.88 -14.31
C VAL A 387 -9.57 22.33 -12.86
N THR A 388 -8.95 23.47 -12.59
CA THR A 388 -8.93 24.09 -11.26
C THR A 388 -10.28 24.73 -10.94
N SER A 389 -10.73 24.59 -9.69
CA SER A 389 -11.98 25.14 -9.17
C SER A 389 -11.74 26.24 -8.14
N ALA A 390 -10.55 26.31 -7.53
CA ALA A 390 -10.12 27.39 -6.65
C ALA A 390 -8.58 27.58 -6.72
N PRO A 391 -8.07 28.83 -6.56
CA PRO A 391 -8.82 30.08 -6.35
C PRO A 391 -9.44 30.66 -7.63
N ALA A 392 -9.02 30.20 -8.80
CA ALA A 392 -9.53 30.61 -10.10
C ALA A 392 -9.71 29.38 -11.00
N VAL A 393 -10.45 29.55 -12.11
CA VAL A 393 -10.72 28.47 -13.07
C VAL A 393 -9.75 28.54 -14.23
N ALA A 394 -8.81 27.60 -14.25
CA ALA A 394 -7.85 27.36 -15.31
C ALA A 394 -7.75 25.86 -15.61
N ALA A 395 -7.37 25.48 -16.83
CA ALA A 395 -7.27 24.09 -17.27
C ALA A 395 -5.91 23.75 -17.88
N SER A 396 -5.52 22.49 -17.73
CA SER A 396 -4.37 21.93 -18.44
C SER A 396 -4.66 21.71 -19.92
N GLU A 397 -3.61 21.48 -20.69
CA GLU A 397 -3.77 20.83 -21.99
C GLU A 397 -4.38 19.42 -21.83
N PRO A 398 -5.21 18.96 -22.78
CA PRO A 398 -5.78 17.61 -22.74
C PRO A 398 -4.73 16.52 -22.98
N LEU A 399 -4.75 15.48 -22.15
CA LEU A 399 -4.00 14.25 -22.32
C LEU A 399 -4.85 13.24 -23.10
N TYR A 400 -4.40 12.83 -24.29
CA TYR A 400 -5.15 11.90 -25.15
C TYR A 400 -4.93 10.44 -24.77
N VAL A 401 -6.01 9.64 -24.77
CA VAL A 401 -6.00 8.20 -24.49
C VAL A 401 -6.79 7.44 -25.56
N PRO A 402 -6.14 6.62 -26.40
CA PRO A 402 -4.68 6.53 -26.58
C PRO A 402 -4.11 7.79 -27.25
N ALA A 403 -2.79 7.97 -27.22
CA ALA A 403 -2.11 9.15 -27.77
C ALA A 403 -2.09 9.19 -29.31
N GLU A 404 -2.35 8.05 -29.96
CA GLU A 404 -2.25 7.87 -31.41
C GLU A 404 -3.51 8.31 -32.17
N LYS A 405 -3.40 8.37 -33.51
CA LYS A 405 -4.52 8.70 -34.40
C LYS A 405 -5.58 7.60 -34.34
N VAL A 406 -6.62 7.88 -33.58
CA VAL A 406 -7.81 7.05 -33.46
C VAL A 406 -8.93 7.61 -34.32
N THR A 407 -9.84 6.74 -34.72
CA THR A 407 -11.06 7.09 -35.46
C THR A 407 -12.28 6.77 -34.62
N CYS A 408 -13.31 7.58 -34.80
CA CYS A 408 -14.69 7.24 -34.50
C CYS A 408 -15.33 6.65 -35.76
#